data_AF-A0A946PVY1-F1
#
_entry.id   AF-A0A946PVY1-F1
#
_cell.length_a   1.000
_cell.length_b   1.000
_cell.length_c   1.000
_cell.angle_alpha   90.00
_cell.angle_beta   90.00
_cell.angle_gamma   90.00
#
_symmetry.space_group_name_H-M   'P 1'
#
loop_
_entity.id
_entity.type
_entity.pdbx_description
1 polymer ?
#
loop_
_entity_poly.entity_id
_entity_poly.type
_entity_poly.pdbx_seq_one_letter_code
_entity_poly.pdbx_strand_id
1 'polypeptide(L)'
;MNRKQQSVFPEIGSIHKGAPKRGDHFGQDLEERFRVEFFPETIDPQMRFYANHGSYYPTELRAMIVSISVWETWYFANETYTRSGQMIAAADDERFQHIRNPVTGEHIVRNGEPFTPYTPGQAYEYERQGKRYQAKLRPYGRLYLFLPELQTPNVLTLKTHAFYDRINIEKQLGAIQGLANALNKGIAAGIPIRVFRRKGWGTWNKPGGGAIRTEKWLVNIEPTKVWMETAMRQLTNFASFGTAFEPNEILLDTPPDLDDDELDVDKAFPPGEDAE
;
A
#
# COMPACT_ATOMS: atom_id res chain seq x y z
N MET A 1 4.97 10.51 21.23
CA MET A 1 3.82 10.87 20.37
C MET A 1 2.57 10.19 20.96
N ASN A 2 1.68 10.96 21.60
CA ASN A 2 0.47 10.41 22.21
C ASN A 2 -0.42 9.75 21.15
N ARG A 3 -1.07 8.65 21.52
CA ARG A 3 -2.02 7.88 20.71
C ARG A 3 -3.15 8.81 20.24
N LYS A 4 -2.94 9.54 19.14
CA LYS A 4 -4.05 10.02 18.33
C LYS A 4 -4.78 8.74 17.93
N GLN A 5 -5.94 8.48 18.51
CA GLN A 5 -6.88 7.55 17.91
C GLN A 5 -6.96 8.00 16.46
N GLN A 6 -6.42 7.20 15.53
CA GLN A 6 -6.73 7.37 14.12
C GLN A 6 -8.25 7.31 14.09
N SER A 7 -8.88 8.46 13.84
CA SER A 7 -10.33 8.60 13.79
C SER A 7 -10.78 7.93 12.50
N VAL A 8 -10.78 6.60 12.52
CA VAL A 8 -11.29 5.80 11.44
C VAL A 8 -12.70 5.41 11.85
N PHE A 9 -13.64 5.66 10.95
CA PHE A 9 -14.98 5.09 11.02
C PHE A 9 -14.92 3.57 11.28
N PRO A 10 -15.99 2.94 11.81
CA PRO A 10 -16.01 1.49 11.99
C PRO A 10 -15.67 0.72 10.71
N GLU A 11 -14.83 -0.31 10.84
CA GLU A 11 -14.54 -1.25 9.75
C GLU A 11 -15.72 -2.20 9.60
N ILE A 12 -16.24 -2.31 8.38
CA ILE A 12 -17.39 -3.19 8.04
C ILE A 12 -16.98 -4.37 7.17
N GLY A 13 -15.69 -4.50 6.86
CA GLY A 13 -15.19 -5.56 6.00
C GLY A 13 -13.79 -5.31 5.48
N SER A 14 -13.35 -6.21 4.62
CA SER A 14 -12.00 -6.21 4.07
C SER A 14 -11.98 -6.42 2.56
N ILE A 15 -10.98 -5.84 1.92
CA ILE A 15 -10.73 -5.93 0.48
C ILE A 15 -9.43 -6.71 0.26
N HIS A 16 -9.49 -7.68 -0.64
CA HIS A 16 -8.39 -8.59 -0.97
C HIS A 16 -8.09 -8.58 -2.47
N LYS A 17 -6.83 -8.85 -2.81
CA LYS A 17 -6.38 -9.06 -4.21
C LYS A 17 -6.54 -10.50 -4.70
N GLY A 18 -6.58 -11.45 -3.77
CA GLY A 18 -6.65 -12.87 -4.07
C GLY A 18 -8.03 -13.45 -3.76
N ALA A 19 -8.31 -14.58 -4.42
CA ALA A 19 -9.41 -15.47 -4.09
C ALA A 19 -9.29 -15.99 -2.63
N PRO A 20 -10.36 -16.58 -2.09
CA PRO A 20 -10.28 -17.30 -0.82
C PRO A 20 -9.17 -18.35 -0.84
N LYS A 21 -8.46 -18.47 0.28
CA LYS A 21 -7.49 -19.55 0.49
C LYS A 21 -8.21 -20.89 0.47
N ARG A 22 -7.54 -21.90 -0.08
CA ARG A 22 -8.01 -23.30 -0.04
C ARG A 22 -7.00 -24.13 0.75
N GLY A 23 -7.32 -24.45 1.99
CA GLY A 23 -6.38 -25.06 2.93
C GLY A 23 -5.16 -24.18 3.16
N ASP A 24 -3.96 -24.77 3.04
CA ASP A 24 -2.69 -24.07 3.23
C ASP A 24 -2.19 -23.32 1.98
N HIS A 25 -2.92 -23.41 0.86
CA HIS A 25 -2.56 -22.73 -0.37
C HIS A 25 -3.07 -21.29 -0.39
N PHE A 26 -2.23 -20.39 -0.92
CA PHE A 26 -2.65 -19.04 -1.24
C PHE A 26 -3.79 -19.08 -2.27
N GLY A 27 -4.75 -18.17 -2.11
CA GLY A 27 -5.77 -17.97 -3.13
C GLY A 27 -5.14 -17.46 -4.42
N GLN A 28 -5.74 -17.83 -5.55
CA GLN A 28 -5.32 -17.35 -6.87
C GLN A 28 -5.42 -15.83 -6.95
N ASP A 29 -4.52 -15.19 -7.70
CA ASP A 29 -4.62 -13.75 -7.97
C ASP A 29 -5.86 -13.47 -8.82
N LEU A 30 -6.60 -12.41 -8.49
CA LEU A 30 -7.82 -12.02 -9.20
C LEU A 30 -7.58 -10.98 -10.30
N GLU A 31 -6.32 -10.79 -10.70
CA GLU A 31 -5.88 -9.91 -11.77
C GLU A 31 -6.30 -8.44 -11.56
N GLU A 32 -7.16 -7.91 -12.42
CA GLU A 32 -7.70 -6.55 -12.30
C GLU A 32 -8.72 -6.42 -11.15
N ARG A 33 -9.27 -7.53 -10.65
CA ARG A 33 -10.36 -7.52 -9.67
C ARG A 33 -9.87 -7.55 -8.23
N PHE A 34 -10.71 -7.01 -7.37
CA PHE A 34 -10.67 -7.24 -5.93
C PHE A 34 -11.67 -8.31 -5.53
N ARG A 35 -11.59 -8.74 -4.27
CA ARG A 35 -12.64 -9.47 -3.55
C ARG A 35 -12.99 -8.68 -2.30
N VAL A 36 -14.26 -8.33 -2.15
CA VAL A 36 -14.78 -7.62 -0.98
C VAL A 36 -15.51 -8.59 -0.06
N GLU A 37 -15.12 -8.61 1.20
CA GLU A 37 -15.71 -9.44 2.24
C GLU A 37 -16.25 -8.57 3.37
N PHE A 38 -17.56 -8.57 3.53
CA PHE A 38 -18.26 -7.87 4.59
C PHE A 38 -18.25 -8.67 5.90
N PHE A 39 -18.18 -7.99 7.03
CA PHE A 39 -18.34 -8.62 8.34
C PHE A 39 -19.80 -9.07 8.57
N PRO A 40 -20.03 -10.01 9.50
CA PRO A 40 -21.39 -10.33 9.94
C PRO A 40 -22.16 -9.06 10.32
N GLU A 41 -23.49 -9.07 10.12
CA GLU A 41 -24.40 -7.98 10.52
C GLU A 41 -24.27 -6.67 9.72
N THR A 42 -23.60 -6.68 8.55
CA THR A 42 -23.46 -5.50 7.68
C THR A 42 -24.30 -5.59 6.39
N ILE A 43 -25.53 -6.10 6.52
CA ILE A 43 -26.44 -6.41 5.40
C ILE A 43 -26.73 -5.18 4.53
N ASP A 44 -27.05 -4.04 5.14
CA ASP A 44 -27.39 -2.82 4.40
C ASP A 44 -26.23 -2.29 3.54
N PRO A 45 -25.00 -2.09 4.09
CA PRO A 45 -23.82 -1.79 3.28
C PRO A 45 -23.56 -2.80 2.16
N GLN A 46 -23.72 -4.10 2.46
CA GLN A 46 -23.51 -5.17 1.49
C GLN A 46 -24.47 -5.05 0.29
N MET A 47 -25.76 -4.81 0.55
CA MET A 47 -26.77 -4.63 -0.50
C MET A 47 -26.49 -3.38 -1.36
N ARG A 48 -26.10 -2.26 -0.74
CA ARG A 48 -25.73 -1.03 -1.45
C ARG A 48 -24.49 -1.22 -2.30
N PHE A 49 -23.50 -1.93 -1.78
CA PHE A 49 -22.29 -2.27 -2.51
C PHE A 49 -22.62 -3.08 -3.76
N TYR A 50 -23.40 -4.16 -3.62
CA TYR A 50 -23.80 -4.99 -4.73
C TYR A 50 -24.62 -4.21 -5.77
N ALA A 51 -25.53 -3.33 -5.33
CA ALA A 51 -26.31 -2.48 -6.23
C ALA A 51 -25.43 -1.53 -7.07
N ASN A 52 -24.32 -1.03 -6.52
CA ASN A 52 -23.42 -0.10 -7.21
C ASN A 52 -22.37 -0.79 -8.11
N HIS A 53 -21.95 -2.01 -7.76
CA HIS A 53 -20.85 -2.71 -8.43
C HIS A 53 -21.30 -3.95 -9.22
N GLY A 54 -22.53 -4.43 -9.03
CA GLY A 54 -23.08 -5.65 -9.64
C GLY A 54 -22.43 -6.96 -9.16
N SER A 55 -21.44 -6.88 -8.28
CA SER A 55 -20.63 -8.01 -7.82
C SER A 55 -19.84 -7.64 -6.56
N TYR A 56 -19.41 -8.64 -5.79
CA TYR A 56 -18.40 -8.49 -4.72
C TYR A 56 -16.96 -8.56 -5.25
N TYR A 57 -16.80 -8.57 -6.57
CA TYR A 57 -15.52 -8.63 -7.26
C TYR A 57 -15.33 -7.46 -8.24
N PRO A 58 -15.31 -6.20 -7.75
CA PRO A 58 -15.15 -5.04 -8.62
C PRO A 58 -13.73 -4.95 -9.18
N THR A 59 -13.60 -4.32 -10.35
CA THR A 59 -12.30 -3.90 -10.93
C THR A 59 -11.81 -2.55 -10.38
N GLU A 60 -12.74 -1.72 -9.90
CA GLU A 60 -12.49 -0.39 -9.36
C GLU A 60 -13.39 -0.11 -8.15
N LEU A 61 -12.82 0.48 -7.11
CA LEU A 61 -13.54 1.03 -5.97
C LEU A 61 -13.49 2.55 -6.02
N ARG A 62 -14.63 3.21 -5.84
CA ARG A 62 -14.71 4.67 -5.72
C ARG A 62 -14.72 5.01 -4.24
N ALA A 63 -13.66 5.64 -3.76
CA ALA A 63 -13.52 6.00 -2.36
C ALA A 63 -13.32 7.51 -2.22
N MET A 64 -13.34 8.00 -0.99
CA MET A 64 -13.05 9.40 -0.69
C MET A 64 -12.15 9.47 0.53
N ILE A 65 -11.17 10.37 0.51
CA ILE A 65 -10.35 10.65 1.67
C ILE A 65 -11.18 11.46 2.66
N VAL A 66 -11.23 11.02 3.91
CA VAL A 66 -12.07 11.64 4.97
C VAL A 66 -11.26 12.36 6.04
N SER A 67 -9.94 12.20 6.03
CA SER A 67 -9.00 12.80 6.96
C SER A 67 -8.27 14.00 6.36
N ILE A 68 -7.74 14.87 7.22
CA ILE A 68 -6.91 16.02 6.79
C ILE A 68 -5.67 15.53 6.04
N SER A 69 -5.04 14.45 6.54
CA SER A 69 -3.86 13.84 5.93
C SER A 69 -4.20 12.49 5.33
N VAL A 70 -3.70 12.20 4.13
CA VAL A 70 -3.80 10.86 3.52
C VAL A 70 -3.13 9.77 4.36
N TRP A 71 -2.14 10.15 5.18
CA TRP A 71 -1.41 9.22 6.03
C TRP A 71 -2.23 8.71 7.22
N GLU A 72 -3.41 9.28 7.45
CA GLU A 72 -4.36 8.76 8.43
C GLU A 72 -5.23 7.61 7.87
N THR A 73 -5.29 7.45 6.53
CA THR A 73 -5.98 6.33 5.89
C THR A 73 -5.05 5.17 5.56
N TRP A 74 -3.74 5.35 5.68
CA TRP A 74 -2.74 4.32 5.40
C TRP A 74 -1.95 3.96 6.65
N TYR A 75 -1.88 2.66 6.93
CA TYR A 75 -1.00 2.10 7.94
C TYR A 75 -0.12 1.05 7.29
N PHE A 76 1.19 1.12 7.56
CA PHE A 76 2.14 0.08 7.21
C PHE A 76 3.06 -0.23 8.39
N ALA A 77 3.27 -1.51 8.64
CA ALA A 77 4.31 -1.99 9.56
C ALA A 77 4.75 -3.40 9.16
N ASN A 78 5.96 -3.77 9.58
CA ASN A 78 6.41 -5.15 9.60
C ASN A 78 5.89 -5.80 10.89
N GLU A 79 4.95 -6.74 10.77
CA GLU A 79 4.23 -7.30 11.91
C GLU A 79 4.39 -8.82 12.01
N THR A 80 4.29 -9.33 13.24
CA THR A 80 4.19 -10.76 13.50
C THR A 80 3.22 -11.06 14.63
N TYR A 81 2.55 -12.20 14.53
CA TYR A 81 1.40 -12.58 15.35
C TYR A 81 1.55 -14.01 15.86
N THR A 82 0.93 -14.29 17.02
CA THR A 82 0.73 -15.65 17.50
C THR A 82 -0.27 -16.38 16.60
N ARG A 83 -0.34 -17.72 16.72
CA ARG A 83 -1.36 -18.52 16.04
C ARG A 83 -2.80 -18.14 16.45
N SER A 84 -2.98 -17.56 17.64
CA SER A 84 -4.26 -17.05 18.14
C SER A 84 -4.58 -15.63 17.67
N GLY A 85 -3.71 -14.99 16.87
CA GLY A 85 -3.93 -13.65 16.31
C GLY A 85 -3.49 -12.50 17.21
N GLN A 86 -2.78 -12.76 18.31
CA GLN A 86 -2.23 -11.71 19.16
C GLN A 86 -0.92 -11.17 18.56
N MET A 87 -0.79 -9.84 18.47
CA MET A 87 0.43 -9.20 17.97
C MET A 87 1.59 -9.46 18.94
N ILE A 88 2.70 -9.95 18.39
CA ILE A 88 3.96 -10.18 19.12
C ILE A 88 4.89 -8.98 18.91
N ALA A 89 5.08 -8.56 17.67
CA ALA A 89 5.93 -7.43 17.35
C ALA A 89 5.40 -6.66 16.15
N ALA A 90 5.65 -5.35 16.15
CA ALA A 90 5.48 -4.47 15.01
C ALA A 90 6.71 -3.56 14.91
N ALA A 91 7.24 -3.37 13.71
CA ALA A 91 8.36 -2.49 13.42
C ALA A 91 8.04 -1.64 12.19
N ASP A 92 8.62 -0.45 12.13
CA ASP A 92 8.76 0.26 10.86
C ASP A 92 9.99 -0.28 10.12
N ASP A 93 10.61 0.48 9.22
CA ASP A 93 11.82 0.03 8.52
C ASP A 93 13.13 0.33 9.29
N GLU A 94 13.04 0.98 10.45
CA GLU A 94 14.20 1.45 11.23
C GLU A 94 14.25 0.82 12.64
N ARG A 95 13.09 0.69 13.30
CA ARG A 95 12.97 0.24 14.69
C ARG A 95 11.67 -0.51 14.98
N PHE A 96 11.71 -1.27 16.06
CA PHE A 96 10.49 -1.82 16.64
C PHE A 96 9.62 -0.71 17.24
N GLN A 97 8.35 -0.71 16.87
CA GLN A 97 7.31 0.14 17.44
C GLN A 97 6.62 -0.55 18.63
N HIS A 98 6.56 -1.89 18.59
CA HIS A 98 5.94 -2.72 19.59
C HIS A 98 6.65 -4.07 19.69
N ILE A 99 6.91 -4.54 20.91
CA ILE A 99 7.30 -5.92 21.20
C ILE A 99 6.58 -6.36 22.47
N ARG A 100 5.95 -7.52 22.42
CA ARG A 100 5.32 -8.20 23.54
C ARG A 100 5.79 -9.64 23.58
N ASN A 101 6.29 -10.06 24.74
CA ASN A 101 6.65 -11.45 24.96
C ASN A 101 5.37 -12.32 24.84
N PRO A 102 5.32 -13.27 23.90
CA PRO A 102 4.10 -14.06 23.66
C PRO A 102 3.81 -15.10 24.75
N VAL A 103 4.76 -15.34 25.67
CA VAL A 103 4.63 -16.30 26.77
C VAL A 103 4.23 -15.59 28.07
N THR A 104 4.92 -14.52 28.43
CA THR A 104 4.67 -13.78 29.69
C THR A 104 3.64 -12.66 29.51
N GLY A 105 3.44 -12.19 28.27
CA GLY A 105 2.58 -11.05 27.98
C GLY A 105 3.22 -9.69 28.28
N GLU A 106 4.47 -9.66 28.76
CA GLU A 106 5.22 -8.44 29.08
C GLU A 106 5.52 -7.61 27.84
N HIS A 107 5.37 -6.28 27.96
CA HIS A 107 5.75 -5.35 26.91
C HIS A 107 7.25 -5.02 27.01
N ILE A 108 8.01 -5.44 26.00
CA ILE A 108 9.45 -5.18 25.91
C ILE A 108 9.67 -3.83 25.22
N VAL A 109 8.91 -3.54 24.16
CA VAL A 109 8.91 -2.25 23.46
C VAL A 109 7.49 -1.74 23.35
N ARG A 110 7.27 -0.48 23.71
CA ARG A 110 5.97 0.17 23.60
C ARG A 110 6.14 1.58 23.04
N ASN A 111 5.44 1.88 21.95
CA ASN A 111 5.50 3.16 21.26
C ASN A 111 6.93 3.54 20.82
N GLY A 112 7.72 2.55 20.42
CA GLY A 112 9.11 2.74 20.00
C GLY A 112 10.14 2.86 21.12
N GLU A 113 9.74 2.66 22.38
CA GLU A 113 10.62 2.75 23.55
C GLU A 113 10.73 1.42 24.32
N PRO A 114 11.95 0.99 24.70
CA PRO A 114 13.23 1.60 24.35
C PRO A 114 13.52 1.46 22.84
N PHE A 115 14.33 2.37 22.28
CA PHE A 115 14.79 2.25 20.90
C PHE A 115 15.45 0.90 20.67
N THR A 116 14.86 0.10 19.79
CA THR A 116 15.35 -1.22 19.43
C THR A 116 15.42 -1.27 17.91
N PRO A 117 16.60 -1.37 17.29
CA PRO A 117 16.74 -1.33 15.84
C PRO A 117 16.06 -2.54 15.19
N TYR A 118 15.53 -2.34 13.99
CA TYR A 118 14.93 -3.39 13.17
C TYR A 118 15.56 -3.40 11.78
N THR A 119 15.85 -4.60 11.29
CA THR A 119 16.25 -4.82 9.89
C THR A 119 15.14 -5.57 9.15
N PRO A 120 14.71 -5.13 7.95
CA PRO A 120 13.72 -5.83 7.15
C PRO A 120 14.03 -7.32 6.97
N GLY A 121 13.06 -8.17 7.29
CA GLY A 121 13.20 -9.63 7.26
C GLY A 121 13.71 -10.27 8.55
N GLN A 122 14.08 -9.47 9.56
CA GLN A 122 14.41 -9.96 10.90
C GLN A 122 13.24 -10.74 11.51
N ALA A 123 13.57 -11.81 12.23
CA ALA A 123 12.62 -12.59 13.03
C ALA A 123 12.74 -12.23 14.50
N TYR A 124 11.63 -12.28 15.23
CA TYR A 124 11.62 -12.20 16.68
C TYR A 124 11.74 -13.61 17.27
N GLU A 125 12.77 -13.82 18.10
CA GLU A 125 13.01 -15.10 18.77
C GLU A 125 12.45 -15.09 20.18
N TYR A 126 11.81 -16.18 20.59
CA TYR A 126 11.34 -16.36 21.96
C TYR A 126 11.39 -17.82 22.39
N GLU A 127 11.45 -18.06 23.70
CA GLU A 127 11.46 -19.40 24.26
C GLU A 127 10.14 -19.70 24.98
N ARG A 128 9.59 -20.90 24.77
CA ARG A 128 8.41 -21.40 25.47
C ARG A 128 8.64 -22.85 25.85
N GLN A 129 8.57 -23.16 27.15
CA GLN A 129 8.73 -24.53 27.67
C GLN A 129 10.05 -25.20 27.21
N GLY A 130 11.17 -24.46 27.26
CA GLY A 130 12.48 -25.00 26.86
C GLY A 130 12.69 -25.11 25.34
N LYS A 131 11.73 -24.68 24.51
CA LYS A 131 11.84 -24.69 23.04
C LYS A 131 11.92 -23.27 22.49
N ARG A 132 12.85 -23.05 21.56
CA ARG A 132 13.01 -21.77 20.84
C ARG A 132 12.08 -21.72 19.63
N TYR A 133 11.45 -20.56 19.46
CA TYR A 133 10.53 -20.25 18.38
C TYR A 133 11.01 -18.99 17.67
N GLN A 134 10.83 -18.94 16.35
CA GLN A 134 11.10 -17.77 15.54
C GLN A 134 9.80 -17.27 14.89
N ALA A 135 9.47 -16.02 15.12
CA ALA A 135 8.33 -15.33 14.52
C ALA A 135 8.85 -14.33 13.47
N LYS A 136 8.78 -14.69 12.19
CA LYS A 136 9.18 -13.80 11.10
C LYS A 136 8.23 -12.60 11.02
N LEU A 137 8.78 -11.39 11.01
CA LEU A 137 8.01 -10.19 10.71
C LEU A 137 7.74 -10.15 9.21
N ARG A 138 6.51 -9.81 8.84
CA ARG A 138 6.08 -9.69 7.44
C ARG A 138 5.52 -8.29 7.22
N PRO A 139 5.60 -7.74 6.01
CA PRO A 139 4.91 -6.49 5.67
C PRO A 139 3.39 -6.63 5.85
N TYR A 140 2.78 -5.67 6.54
CA TYR A 140 1.33 -5.52 6.69
C TYR A 140 0.94 -4.08 6.36
N GLY A 141 0.29 -3.90 5.21
CA GLY A 141 -0.34 -2.66 4.80
C GLY A 141 -1.86 -2.73 4.99
N ARG A 142 -2.44 -1.65 5.52
CA ARG A 142 -3.88 -1.47 5.72
C ARG A 142 -4.26 -0.09 5.19
N LEU A 143 -5.02 -0.07 4.09
CA LEU A 143 -5.60 1.14 3.53
C LEU A 143 -7.08 1.18 3.88
N TYR A 144 -7.48 2.17 4.66
CA TYR A 144 -8.86 2.40 5.07
C TYR A 144 -9.59 3.21 4.01
N LEU A 145 -10.57 2.59 3.36
CA LEU A 145 -11.33 3.19 2.26
C LEU A 145 -12.75 3.49 2.71
N PHE A 146 -13.08 4.78 2.75
CA PHE A 146 -14.45 5.24 2.90
C PHE A 146 -15.12 5.25 1.51
N LEU A 147 -16.22 4.52 1.36
CA LEU A 147 -16.97 4.40 0.11
C LEU A 147 -18.28 5.20 0.24
N PRO A 148 -18.39 6.39 -0.38
CA PRO A 148 -19.57 7.24 -0.26
C PRO A 148 -20.87 6.55 -0.70
N GLU A 149 -20.80 5.61 -1.65
CA GLU A 149 -21.97 4.88 -2.14
C GLU A 149 -22.66 4.01 -1.08
N LEU A 150 -21.96 3.69 0.02
CA LEU A 150 -22.54 2.92 1.13
C LEU A 150 -23.43 3.78 2.03
N GLN A 151 -23.39 5.11 1.90
CA GLN A 151 -24.20 6.08 2.65
C GLN A 151 -24.16 5.87 4.18
N THR A 152 -23.06 5.32 4.69
CA THR A 152 -22.85 5.08 6.12
C THR A 152 -21.42 5.47 6.50
N PRO A 153 -21.20 5.99 7.71
CA PRO A 153 -19.88 6.40 8.19
C PRO A 153 -19.07 5.15 8.55
N ASN A 154 -18.63 4.39 7.55
CA ASN A 154 -17.94 3.11 7.69
C ASN A 154 -16.80 3.01 6.66
N VAL A 155 -15.80 2.15 6.93
CA VAL A 155 -14.70 1.87 5.99
C VAL A 155 -14.58 0.40 5.66
N LEU A 156 -14.04 0.13 4.47
CA LEU A 156 -13.49 -1.16 4.11
C LEU A 156 -11.96 -1.09 4.17
N THR A 157 -11.33 -2.11 4.74
CA THR A 157 -9.87 -2.17 4.85
C THR A 157 -9.27 -3.00 3.71
N LEU A 158 -8.54 -2.36 2.81
CA LEU A 158 -7.71 -3.05 1.84
C LEU A 158 -6.43 -3.53 2.52
N LYS A 159 -6.25 -4.85 2.55
CA LYS A 159 -5.12 -5.52 3.21
C LYS A 159 -4.11 -5.94 2.16
N THR A 160 -2.84 -5.59 2.36
CA THR A 160 -1.74 -6.04 1.50
C THR A 160 -0.53 -6.48 2.32
N HIS A 161 0.17 -7.49 1.82
CA HIS A 161 1.49 -7.92 2.32
C HIS A 161 2.56 -7.77 1.23
N ALA A 162 2.26 -7.11 0.12
CA ALA A 162 3.19 -6.96 -0.98
C ALA A 162 4.02 -5.68 -0.80
N PHE A 163 5.35 -5.84 -0.75
CA PHE A 163 6.28 -4.72 -0.67
C PHE A 163 6.09 -3.68 -1.79
N TYR A 164 5.88 -4.14 -3.03
CA TYR A 164 5.64 -3.24 -4.17
C TYR A 164 4.28 -2.54 -4.13
N ASP A 165 3.25 -3.14 -3.52
CA ASP A 165 2.00 -2.41 -3.29
C ASP A 165 2.23 -1.25 -2.33
N ARG A 166 2.99 -1.47 -1.24
CA ARG A 166 3.32 -0.42 -0.28
C ARG A 166 3.96 0.77 -0.99
N ILE A 167 5.03 0.53 -1.76
CA ILE A 167 5.73 1.60 -2.48
C ILE A 167 4.77 2.36 -3.41
N ASN A 168 3.92 1.62 -4.14
CA ASN A 168 3.00 2.24 -5.09
C ASN A 168 1.93 3.08 -4.39
N ILE A 169 1.32 2.53 -3.33
CA ILE A 169 0.33 3.21 -2.50
C ILE A 169 0.93 4.46 -1.87
N GLU A 170 2.10 4.36 -1.23
CA GLU A 170 2.76 5.50 -0.58
C GLU A 170 3.12 6.60 -1.58
N LYS A 171 3.65 6.23 -2.75
CA LYS A 171 3.95 7.20 -3.82
C LYS A 171 2.70 7.94 -4.28
N GLN A 172 1.61 7.22 -4.50
CA GLN A 172 0.36 7.80 -5.00
C GLN A 172 -0.35 8.64 -3.94
N LEU A 173 -0.41 8.17 -2.69
CA LEU A 173 -0.93 8.96 -1.58
C LEU A 173 -0.07 10.21 -1.35
N GLY A 174 1.25 10.11 -1.43
CA GLY A 174 2.16 11.25 -1.35
C GLY A 174 1.87 12.30 -2.43
N ALA A 175 1.63 11.88 -3.67
CA ALA A 175 1.23 12.78 -4.76
C ALA A 175 -0.13 13.45 -4.47
N ILE A 176 -1.12 12.69 -3.98
CA ILE A 176 -2.43 13.23 -3.60
C ILE A 176 -2.31 14.25 -2.46
N GLN A 177 -1.49 13.98 -1.45
CA GLN A 177 -1.20 14.94 -0.38
C GLN A 177 -0.49 16.19 -0.92
N GLY A 178 0.43 16.02 -1.89
CA GLY A 178 1.06 17.13 -2.59
C GLY A 178 0.05 18.04 -3.29
N LEU A 179 -0.92 17.45 -3.99
CA LEU A 179 -2.04 18.19 -4.60
C LEU A 179 -2.92 18.87 -3.54
N ALA A 180 -3.22 18.19 -2.43
CA ALA A 180 -3.97 18.78 -1.32
C ALA A 180 -3.22 19.98 -0.70
N ASN A 181 -1.91 19.88 -0.56
CA ASN A 181 -1.06 20.98 -0.07
C ASN A 181 -1.11 22.19 -1.01
N ALA A 182 -1.05 21.96 -2.32
CA ALA A 182 -1.08 23.02 -3.33
C ALA A 182 -2.47 23.68 -3.48
N LEU A 183 -3.53 22.88 -3.45
CA LEU A 183 -4.87 23.32 -3.89
C LEU A 183 -5.89 23.46 -2.77
N ASN A 184 -5.72 22.73 -1.67
CA ASN A 184 -6.71 22.64 -0.60
C ASN A 184 -6.14 22.94 0.80
N LYS A 185 -5.13 23.82 0.88
CA LYS A 185 -4.50 24.25 2.14
C LYS A 185 -3.99 23.06 3.00
N GLY A 186 -3.56 21.98 2.35
CA GLY A 186 -3.10 20.76 3.00
C GLY A 186 -4.19 19.81 3.49
N ILE A 187 -5.46 20.10 3.21
CA ILE A 187 -6.60 19.26 3.60
C ILE A 187 -6.89 18.26 2.48
N ALA A 188 -6.58 16.99 2.70
CA ALA A 188 -6.90 15.91 1.76
C ALA A 188 -8.37 15.45 1.86
N ALA A 189 -9.08 15.84 2.93
CA ALA A 189 -10.47 15.48 3.15
C ALA A 189 -11.35 15.98 2.00
N GLY A 190 -12.24 15.11 1.50
CA GLY A 190 -13.15 15.38 0.40
C GLY A 190 -12.58 15.10 -0.98
N ILE A 191 -11.29 14.74 -1.12
CA ILE A 191 -10.74 14.33 -2.42
C ILE A 191 -11.30 12.95 -2.80
N PRO A 192 -12.08 12.83 -3.90
CA PRO A 192 -12.57 11.56 -4.38
C PRO A 192 -11.45 10.83 -5.12
N ILE A 193 -11.27 9.55 -4.80
CA ILE A 193 -10.24 8.69 -5.37
C ILE A 193 -10.87 7.44 -5.99
N ARG A 194 -10.15 6.87 -6.95
CA ARG A 194 -10.39 5.53 -7.49
C ARG A 194 -9.26 4.62 -7.07
N VAL A 195 -9.63 3.43 -6.62
CA VAL A 195 -8.69 2.36 -6.23
C VAL A 195 -8.92 1.18 -7.17
N PHE A 196 -7.89 0.80 -7.91
CA PHE A 196 -7.98 -0.24 -8.96
C PHE A 196 -6.69 -1.03 -9.02
N ARG A 197 -6.66 -2.13 -9.78
CA ARG A 197 -5.44 -2.91 -10.00
C ARG A 197 -4.94 -2.72 -11.42
N ARG A 198 -3.62 -2.59 -11.58
CA ARG A 198 -2.96 -2.53 -12.89
C ARG A 198 -1.70 -3.36 -12.86
N LYS A 199 -1.37 -3.98 -14.01
CA LYS A 199 -0.07 -4.60 -14.22
C LYS A 199 1.04 -3.57 -14.04
N GLY A 200 2.04 -3.95 -13.27
CA GLY A 200 3.27 -3.20 -13.03
C GLY A 200 4.44 -4.14 -12.86
N TRP A 201 5.65 -3.60 -12.96
CA TRP A 201 6.86 -4.39 -12.84
C TRP A 201 7.29 -4.51 -11.38
N GLY A 202 7.55 -5.73 -10.92
CA GLY A 202 8.23 -5.99 -9.66
C GLY A 202 9.52 -6.75 -9.91
N THR A 203 10.59 -6.38 -9.21
CA THR A 203 11.83 -7.16 -9.24
C THR A 203 11.74 -8.30 -8.22
N TRP A 204 12.02 -9.51 -8.67
CA TRP A 204 12.17 -10.68 -7.83
C TRP A 204 13.64 -11.14 -7.86
N ASN A 205 14.26 -11.17 -6.68
CA ASN A 205 15.62 -11.68 -6.53
C ASN A 205 15.56 -13.20 -6.45
N LYS A 206 16.23 -13.88 -7.38
CA LYS A 206 16.32 -15.35 -7.37
C LYS A 206 17.16 -15.83 -6.18
N PRO A 207 16.82 -16.98 -5.57
CA PRO A 207 17.77 -17.69 -4.72
C PRO A 207 19.00 -18.08 -5.55
N GLY A 208 20.20 -17.60 -5.19
CA GLY A 208 21.45 -17.85 -5.92
C GLY A 208 22.06 -16.63 -6.64
N GLY A 209 21.41 -15.47 -6.57
CA GLY A 209 21.88 -14.24 -7.21
C GLY A 209 21.14 -13.96 -8.53
N GLY A 210 21.02 -12.67 -8.86
CA GLY A 210 20.29 -12.18 -10.03
C GLY A 210 18.86 -11.73 -9.73
N ALA A 211 18.41 -10.73 -10.49
CA ALA A 211 17.09 -10.11 -10.38
C ALA A 211 16.31 -10.35 -11.68
N ILE A 212 15.08 -10.88 -11.57
CA ILE A 212 14.14 -10.92 -12.70
C ILE A 212 13.09 -9.85 -12.50
N ARG A 213 12.76 -9.12 -13.56
CA ARG A 213 11.53 -8.32 -13.61
C ARG A 213 10.35 -9.22 -13.92
N THR A 214 9.38 -9.27 -13.02
CA THR A 214 8.15 -10.03 -13.18
C THR A 214 6.97 -9.06 -13.16
N GLU A 215 6.05 -9.24 -14.09
CA GLU A 215 4.81 -8.49 -14.12
C GLU A 215 3.89 -8.93 -12.97
N LYS A 216 3.34 -7.97 -12.23
CA LYS A 216 2.43 -8.20 -11.10
C LYS A 216 1.28 -7.21 -11.13
N TRP A 217 0.11 -7.65 -10.67
CA TRP A 217 -1.05 -6.78 -10.49
C TRP A 217 -0.95 -6.01 -9.16
N LEU A 218 -0.59 -4.73 -9.27
CA LEU A 218 -0.39 -3.81 -8.15
C LEU A 218 -1.63 -2.96 -7.88
N VAL A 219 -1.82 -2.57 -6.63
CA VAL A 219 -2.87 -1.62 -6.23
C VAL A 219 -2.47 -0.22 -6.66
N ASN A 220 -3.38 0.49 -7.33
CA ASN A 220 -3.23 1.85 -7.77
C ASN A 220 -4.33 2.73 -7.20
N ILE A 221 -3.99 3.97 -6.88
CA ILE A 221 -4.84 5.00 -6.30
C ILE A 221 -4.63 6.27 -7.12
N GLU A 222 -5.72 6.84 -7.62
CA GLU A 222 -5.71 8.09 -8.37
C GLU A 222 -6.90 8.96 -7.93
N PRO A 223 -6.79 10.30 -7.93
CA PRO A 223 -7.96 11.15 -7.89
C PRO A 223 -8.92 10.82 -9.04
N THR A 224 -10.23 10.99 -8.83
CA THR A 224 -11.18 10.84 -9.93
C THR A 224 -10.90 11.84 -11.04
N LYS A 225 -11.18 11.47 -12.29
CA LYS A 225 -10.95 12.32 -13.47
C LYS A 225 -11.59 13.70 -13.33
N VAL A 226 -12.84 13.75 -12.89
CA VAL A 226 -13.60 15.01 -12.70
C VAL A 226 -12.91 15.95 -11.71
N TRP A 227 -12.42 15.41 -10.59
CA TRP A 227 -11.69 16.21 -9.61
C TRP A 227 -10.33 16.64 -10.17
N MET A 228 -9.62 15.76 -10.87
CA MET A 228 -8.32 16.05 -11.46
C MET A 228 -8.42 17.13 -12.54
N GLU A 229 -9.44 17.13 -13.39
CA GLU A 229 -9.69 18.19 -14.38
C GLU A 229 -9.86 19.56 -13.71
N THR A 230 -10.59 19.60 -12.59
CA THR A 230 -10.77 20.83 -11.80
C THR A 230 -9.46 21.27 -11.15
N ALA A 231 -8.73 20.32 -10.56
CA ALA A 231 -7.43 20.56 -9.93
C ALA A 231 -6.40 21.10 -10.94
N MET A 232 -6.33 20.51 -12.14
CA MET A 232 -5.43 20.96 -13.20
C MET A 232 -5.77 22.36 -13.68
N ARG A 233 -7.06 22.70 -13.84
CA ARG A 233 -7.46 24.09 -14.15
C ARG A 233 -7.00 25.08 -13.08
N GLN A 234 -7.11 24.71 -11.80
CA GLN A 234 -6.63 25.56 -10.69
C GLN A 234 -5.11 25.71 -10.70
N LEU A 235 -4.37 24.62 -10.95
CA LEU A 235 -2.90 24.66 -11.06
C LEU A 235 -2.45 25.51 -12.25
N THR A 236 -3.08 25.36 -13.41
CA THR A 236 -2.79 26.20 -14.58
C THR A 236 -3.05 27.66 -14.26
N ASN A 237 -4.19 28.00 -13.66
CA ASN A 237 -4.46 29.38 -13.26
C ASN A 237 -3.40 29.91 -12.28
N PHE A 238 -2.99 29.12 -11.28
CA PHE A 238 -1.93 29.51 -10.35
C PHE A 238 -0.60 29.77 -11.06
N ALA A 239 -0.22 28.92 -12.03
CA ALA A 239 0.98 29.11 -12.83
C ALA A 239 0.87 30.34 -13.78
N SER A 240 -0.30 30.58 -14.36
CA SER A 240 -0.55 31.69 -15.29
C SER A 240 -0.56 33.07 -14.61
N PHE A 241 -0.83 33.16 -13.31
CA PHE A 241 -0.67 34.41 -12.55
C PHE A 241 0.80 34.74 -12.20
N GLY A 242 1.77 33.88 -12.57
CA GLY A 242 3.21 34.17 -12.52
C GLY A 242 3.83 34.57 -13.86
N THR A 243 3.24 34.14 -14.98
CA THR A 243 3.63 34.54 -16.35
C THR A 243 2.49 34.19 -17.30
N ALA A 244 2.03 35.17 -18.08
CA ALA A 244 1.02 34.93 -19.11
C ALA A 244 1.60 33.93 -20.14
N PHE A 245 0.96 32.76 -20.26
CA PHE A 245 1.20 31.84 -21.36
C PHE A 245 0.05 32.00 -22.36
N GLU A 246 0.39 32.47 -23.56
CA GLU A 246 -0.45 32.27 -24.74
C GLU A 246 -0.68 30.76 -24.92
N PRO A 247 -1.92 30.32 -25.23
CA PRO A 247 -2.25 28.92 -25.38
C PRO A 247 -1.68 28.43 -26.71
N ASN A 248 -0.38 28.12 -26.74
CA ASN A 248 0.12 27.24 -27.78
C ASN A 248 -0.26 25.80 -27.42
N GLU A 249 -0.93 25.14 -28.36
CA GLU A 249 -1.20 23.70 -28.31
C GLU A 249 0.06 22.97 -27.83
N ILE A 250 -0.07 22.24 -26.73
CA ILE A 250 0.97 21.29 -26.32
C ILE A 250 0.96 20.21 -27.39
N LEU A 251 1.82 20.38 -28.39
CA LEU A 251 2.28 19.27 -29.22
C LEU A 251 2.89 18.27 -28.25
N LEU A 252 2.18 17.16 -28.05
CA LEU A 252 2.76 15.95 -27.48
C LEU A 252 3.92 15.59 -28.40
N ASP A 253 5.13 15.93 -27.98
CA ASP A 253 6.34 15.43 -28.61
C ASP A 253 6.17 13.92 -28.71
N THR A 254 6.23 13.46 -29.96
CA THR A 254 6.36 12.07 -30.36
C THR A 254 7.30 11.37 -29.37
N PRO A 255 6.97 10.14 -28.90
CA PRO A 255 7.87 9.42 -28.01
C PRO A 255 9.27 9.44 -28.63
N PRO A 256 10.33 9.76 -27.86
CA PRO A 256 11.68 9.67 -28.40
C PRO A 256 11.85 8.27 -28.97
N ASP A 257 12.29 8.19 -30.23
CA ASP A 257 12.79 6.95 -30.79
C ASP A 257 13.80 6.41 -29.77
N LEU A 258 13.47 5.26 -29.20
CA LEU A 258 14.43 4.48 -28.45
C LEU A 258 15.38 3.94 -29.49
N ASP A 259 16.41 4.72 -29.80
CA ASP A 259 17.60 4.20 -30.45
C ASP A 259 18.03 2.97 -29.65
N ASP A 260 18.15 1.85 -30.35
CA ASP A 260 18.71 0.58 -29.88
C ASP A 260 20.19 0.80 -29.54
N ASP A 261 20.45 1.49 -28.43
CA ASP A 261 21.76 1.49 -27.79
C ASP A 261 21.88 0.15 -27.04
N GLU A 262 22.44 -0.83 -27.76
CA GLU A 262 23.10 -2.00 -27.16
C GLU A 262 23.90 -1.55 -25.94
N LEU A 263 23.49 -1.99 -24.75
CA LEU A 263 24.30 -1.84 -23.56
C LEU A 263 25.59 -2.66 -23.76
N ASP A 264 26.69 -1.94 -24.00
CA ASP A 264 28.06 -2.42 -23.93
C ASP A 264 28.33 -2.91 -22.50
N VAL A 265 28.04 -4.19 -22.24
CA VAL A 265 28.40 -4.86 -20.99
C VAL A 265 29.83 -5.36 -21.12
N ASP A 266 30.71 -4.65 -20.42
CA ASP A 266 32.14 -4.91 -20.27
C ASP A 266 32.50 -6.42 -20.21
N LYS A 267 33.23 -6.82 -21.25
CA LYS A 267 34.46 -7.63 -21.27
C LYS A 267 34.76 -8.47 -20.01
N ALA A 268 34.79 -9.78 -20.24
CA ALA A 268 35.36 -10.77 -19.34
C ALA A 268 36.80 -10.43 -18.92
N PHE A 269 37.08 -10.50 -17.62
CA PHE A 269 38.46 -10.64 -17.13
C PHE A 269 38.94 -12.08 -17.35
N PRO A 270 40.21 -12.30 -17.77
CA PRO A 270 40.74 -13.63 -17.96
C PRO A 270 40.90 -14.38 -16.63
N PRO A 271 40.84 -15.73 -16.63
CA PRO A 271 41.06 -16.53 -15.44
C PRO A 271 42.50 -16.37 -14.97
N GLY A 272 42.69 -16.16 -13.67
CA GLY A 272 44.01 -16.20 -13.05
C GLY A 272 44.63 -17.58 -13.24
N GLU A 273 45.79 -17.59 -13.88
CA GLU A 273 46.67 -18.75 -13.99
C GLU A 273 47.19 -19.15 -12.60
N ASP A 274 47.43 -20.46 -12.50
CA ASP A 274 47.94 -21.20 -11.36
C ASP A 274 49.20 -20.59 -10.75
N ALA A 275 49.31 -20.67 -9.43
CA ALA A 275 50.58 -20.57 -8.72
C ALA A 275 50.79 -21.83 -7.88
N GLU A 276 51.76 -22.64 -8.33
CA GLU A 276 52.59 -23.49 -7.47
C GLU A 276 53.26 -22.67 -6.35
#